data_AF-A0A7C4GSR1-F1
#
_entry.id   AF-A0A7C4GSR1-F1
#
_cell.length_a   1.000
_cell.length_b   1.000
_cell.length_c   1.000
_cell.angle_alpha   90.00
_cell.angle_beta   90.00
_cell.angle_gamma   90.00
#
_symmetry.space_group_name_H-M   'P 1'
#
loop_
_entity.id
_entity.type
_entity.pdbx_description
1 polymer ?
#
loop_
_entity_poly.entity_id
_entity_poly.type
_entity_poly.pdbx_seq_one_letter_code
_entity_poly.pdbx_strand_id
1 'polypeptide(L)'
;VNPQPPFLNEEAALQILDERKKYVDAVVVTGGEPTIHKELPRFLRRLKERGFDVKLDTNGLNPTVLEECLPYLDYVALDLKTSPEKYHLLGTKETSALLKTIELLKAGEVEYEFRTTVVPKIVEEADITHMGEIAKGAINYALQQFIPGDTLSEEYKNLQPYPPDTLTEFAETLKKYVENVILRF
;
A
#
# COMPACT_ATOMS: atom_id res chain seq x y z
N VAL A 1 0.13 -11.77 -18.95
CA VAL A 1 -0.49 -12.72 -17.98
C VAL A 1 -1.88 -13.02 -18.50
N ASN A 2 -2.24 -14.28 -18.79
CA ASN A 2 -3.61 -14.69 -19.11
C ASN A 2 -4.23 -15.14 -17.79
N PRO A 3 -4.87 -14.26 -17.02
CA PRO A 3 -5.33 -14.63 -15.70
C PRO A 3 -6.49 -15.63 -15.90
N GLN A 4 -6.44 -16.74 -15.17
CA GLN A 4 -7.43 -17.80 -15.28
C GLN A 4 -8.44 -17.66 -14.13
N PRO A 5 -9.73 -17.95 -14.39
CA PRO A 5 -10.82 -17.80 -13.45
C PRO A 5 -10.63 -18.55 -12.11
N PRO A 6 -11.41 -18.17 -11.07
CA PRO A 6 -12.62 -17.36 -11.18
C PRO A 6 -12.36 -15.86 -11.10
N PHE A 7 -12.65 -15.15 -12.20
CA PHE A 7 -12.98 -13.73 -12.10
C PHE A 7 -14.42 -13.64 -11.64
N LEU A 8 -14.65 -12.85 -10.59
CA LEU A 8 -16.00 -12.53 -10.14
C LEU A 8 -16.44 -11.23 -10.79
N ASN A 9 -17.69 -11.18 -11.23
CA ASN A 9 -18.32 -9.91 -11.54
C ASN A 9 -18.70 -9.19 -10.23
N GLU A 10 -18.96 -7.89 -10.34
CA GLU A 10 -19.25 -7.02 -9.20
C GLU A 10 -20.44 -7.51 -8.36
N GLU A 11 -21.53 -7.94 -9.00
CA GLU A 11 -22.72 -8.43 -8.28
C GLU A 11 -22.45 -9.72 -7.52
N ALA A 12 -21.72 -10.66 -8.12
CA ALA A 12 -21.35 -11.91 -7.47
C ALA A 12 -20.46 -11.64 -6.24
N ALA A 13 -19.51 -10.70 -6.35
CA ALA A 13 -18.68 -10.30 -5.22
C ALA A 13 -19.51 -9.67 -4.09
N LEU A 14 -20.43 -8.76 -4.42
CA LEU A 14 -21.31 -8.12 -3.43
C LEU A 14 -22.25 -9.13 -2.76
N GLN A 15 -22.80 -10.08 -3.52
CA GLN A 15 -23.65 -11.13 -2.95
C GLN A 15 -22.89 -11.97 -1.91
N ILE A 16 -21.65 -12.39 -2.23
CA ILE A 16 -20.81 -13.14 -1.29
C ILE A 16 -20.54 -12.33 -0.01
N LEU A 17 -20.31 -11.02 -0.14
CA LEU A 17 -20.11 -10.13 1.00
C LEU A 17 -21.38 -9.98 1.84
N ASP A 18 -22.53 -9.77 1.19
CA ASP A 18 -23.83 -9.65 1.85
C ASP A 18 -24.19 -10.92 2.64
N GLU A 19 -23.91 -12.11 2.09
CA GLU A 19 -24.10 -13.40 2.78
C GLU A 19 -23.17 -13.55 4.00
N ARG A 20 -22.00 -12.90 3.98
CA ARG A 20 -20.98 -12.96 5.03
C ARG A 20 -21.03 -11.80 6.00
N LYS A 21 -21.91 -10.82 5.80
CA LYS A 21 -21.97 -9.57 6.56
C LYS A 21 -22.16 -9.76 8.08
N LYS A 22 -22.70 -10.90 8.52
CA LYS A 22 -22.78 -11.25 9.95
C LYS A 22 -21.44 -11.59 10.60
N TYR A 23 -20.42 -11.84 9.79
CA TYR A 23 -19.09 -12.31 10.21
C TYR A 23 -17.94 -11.42 9.73
N VAL A 24 -18.23 -10.44 8.87
CA VAL A 24 -17.24 -9.58 8.23
C VAL A 24 -17.72 -8.15 8.30
N ASP A 25 -16.94 -7.32 9.00
CA ASP A 25 -17.23 -5.89 9.18
C ASP A 25 -16.54 -5.02 8.13
N ALA A 26 -15.39 -5.48 7.62
CA ALA A 26 -14.54 -4.70 6.73
C ALA A 26 -14.15 -5.46 5.44
N VAL A 27 -14.02 -4.71 4.36
CA VAL A 27 -13.54 -5.19 3.05
C VAL A 27 -12.24 -4.49 2.71
N VAL A 28 -11.19 -5.27 2.47
CA VAL A 28 -9.91 -4.75 1.98
C VAL A 28 -9.85 -4.94 0.47
N VAL A 29 -9.81 -3.85 -0.27
CA VAL A 29 -9.65 -3.87 -1.73
C VAL A 29 -8.16 -3.81 -2.06
N THR A 30 -7.65 -4.92 -2.59
CA THR A 30 -6.22 -5.14 -2.91
C THR A 30 -6.08 -5.76 -4.31
N GLY A 31 -5.08 -6.62 -4.53
CA GLY A 31 -4.88 -7.40 -5.75
C GLY A 31 -3.52 -7.07 -6.35
N GLY A 32 -3.53 -6.64 -7.61
CA GLY A 32 -2.37 -5.98 -8.22
C GLY A 32 -2.32 -4.50 -7.79
N GLU A 33 -2.90 -3.64 -8.61
CA GLU A 33 -3.11 -2.23 -8.28
C GLU A 33 -4.58 -1.87 -8.51
N PRO A 34 -5.40 -1.66 -7.46
CA PRO A 34 -6.83 -1.39 -7.63
C PRO A 34 -7.11 -0.13 -8.45
N THR A 35 -6.30 0.92 -8.31
CA THR A 35 -6.56 2.23 -8.92
C THR A 35 -6.38 2.24 -10.45
N ILE A 36 -5.95 1.14 -11.07
CA ILE A 36 -6.00 0.99 -12.54
C ILE A 36 -7.45 0.92 -13.05
N HIS A 37 -8.40 0.54 -12.20
CA HIS A 37 -9.80 0.39 -12.54
C HIS A 37 -10.56 1.70 -12.28
N LYS A 38 -10.96 2.39 -13.35
CA LYS A 38 -11.72 3.67 -13.25
C LYS A 38 -13.08 3.55 -12.56
N GLU A 39 -13.66 2.34 -12.53
CA GLU A 39 -14.93 2.07 -11.85
C GLU A 39 -14.77 1.82 -10.34
N LEU A 40 -13.53 1.82 -9.83
CA LEU A 40 -13.25 1.56 -8.41
C LEU A 40 -14.06 2.48 -7.47
N PRO A 41 -14.14 3.81 -7.65
CA PRO A 41 -14.94 4.67 -6.78
C PRO A 41 -16.41 4.24 -6.68
N ARG A 42 -17.00 3.79 -7.79
CA ARG A 42 -18.38 3.28 -7.82
C ARG A 42 -18.52 2.03 -6.97
N PHE A 43 -17.57 1.10 -7.08
CA PHE A 43 -17.58 -0.13 -6.30
C PHE A 43 -17.42 0.14 -4.80
N LEU A 44 -16.47 1.00 -4.41
CA LEU A 44 -16.26 1.38 -3.01
C LEU A 44 -17.51 2.04 -2.42
N ARG A 45 -18.17 2.93 -3.16
CA ARG A 45 -19.45 3.51 -2.75
C ARG A 45 -20.49 2.44 -2.43
N ARG A 46 -20.62 1.41 -3.29
CA ARG A 46 -21.57 0.31 -3.06
C ARG A 46 -21.25 -0.54 -1.83
N LEU A 47 -19.97 -0.65 -1.46
CA LEU A 47 -19.55 -1.29 -0.21
C LEU A 47 -19.96 -0.43 1.00
N LYS A 48 -19.72 0.88 0.95
CA LYS A 48 -20.13 1.82 2.00
C LYS A 48 -21.66 1.88 2.17
N GLU A 49 -22.42 1.90 1.08
CA GLU A 49 -23.89 1.81 1.10
C GLU A 49 -24.40 0.51 1.75
N ARG A 50 -23.60 -0.56 1.70
CA ARG A 50 -23.86 -1.82 2.39
C ARG A 50 -23.38 -1.82 3.83
N GLY A 51 -22.78 -0.74 4.32
CA GLY A 51 -22.34 -0.61 5.72
C GLY A 51 -21.10 -1.43 6.06
N PHE A 52 -20.22 -1.67 5.07
CA PHE A 52 -18.87 -2.18 5.34
C PHE A 52 -17.92 -1.02 5.67
N ASP A 53 -16.94 -1.31 6.50
CA ASP A 53 -15.70 -0.53 6.52
C ASP A 53 -14.83 -0.94 5.33
N VAL A 54 -14.14 0.01 4.72
CA VAL A 54 -13.45 -0.19 3.45
C VAL A 54 -12.02 0.30 3.55
N LYS A 55 -11.10 -0.63 3.34
CA LYS A 55 -9.66 -0.35 3.26
C LYS A 55 -9.17 -0.52 1.84
N LEU A 56 -8.31 0.39 1.38
CA LEU A 56 -7.65 0.30 0.08
C LEU A 56 -6.14 0.11 0.25
N ASP A 57 -5.58 -0.91 -0.41
CA ASP A 57 -4.13 -1.07 -0.56
C ASP A 57 -3.73 -0.65 -1.98
N THR A 58 -2.81 0.33 -2.11
CA THR A 58 -2.38 0.89 -3.40
C THR A 58 -0.88 1.17 -3.44
N ASN A 59 -0.28 1.17 -4.62
CA ASN A 59 1.08 1.65 -4.89
C ASN A 59 1.17 3.18 -5.08
N GLY A 60 0.02 3.88 -5.14
CA GLY A 60 -0.08 5.33 -5.19
C GLY A 60 0.33 5.99 -6.51
N LEU A 61 0.49 5.24 -7.59
CA LEU A 61 0.86 5.80 -8.90
C LEU A 61 -0.33 6.40 -9.67
N ASN A 62 -1.55 6.33 -9.14
CA ASN A 62 -2.74 6.94 -9.76
C ASN A 62 -3.52 7.84 -8.77
N PRO A 63 -2.98 9.03 -8.44
CA PRO A 63 -3.59 9.94 -7.47
C PRO A 63 -4.99 10.40 -7.85
N THR A 64 -5.30 10.53 -9.16
CA THR A 64 -6.63 10.99 -9.61
C THR A 64 -7.72 10.00 -9.23
N VAL A 65 -7.51 8.70 -9.46
CA VAL A 65 -8.51 7.69 -9.07
C VAL A 65 -8.57 7.56 -7.55
N LEU A 66 -7.43 7.66 -6.85
CA LEU A 66 -7.40 7.61 -5.40
C LEU A 66 -8.21 8.77 -4.78
N GLU A 67 -8.05 9.99 -5.28
CA GLU A 67 -8.79 11.20 -4.84
C GLU A 67 -10.32 11.00 -4.97
N GLU A 68 -10.79 10.39 -6.05
CA GLU A 68 -12.20 10.03 -6.22
C GLU A 68 -12.68 8.91 -5.27
N CYS A 69 -11.76 8.09 -4.76
CA CYS A 69 -12.06 6.99 -3.84
C CYS A 69 -12.16 7.45 -2.38
N LEU A 70 -11.42 8.50 -1.96
CA LEU A 70 -11.29 8.90 -0.55
C LEU A 70 -12.61 9.01 0.21
N PRO A 71 -13.70 9.59 -0.35
CA PRO A 71 -14.97 9.71 0.37
C PRO A 71 -15.63 8.37 0.74
N TYR A 72 -15.16 7.26 0.18
CA TYR A 72 -15.70 5.92 0.37
C TYR A 72 -14.73 4.97 1.09
N LEU A 73 -13.65 5.51 1.64
CA LEU A 73 -12.61 4.75 2.32
C LEU A 73 -12.58 5.12 3.79
N ASP A 74 -12.38 4.11 4.63
CA ASP A 74 -12.11 4.27 6.05
C ASP A 74 -10.61 4.20 6.33
N TYR A 75 -9.84 3.55 5.44
CA TYR A 75 -8.40 3.43 5.60
C TYR A 75 -7.65 3.26 4.26
N VAL A 76 -6.46 3.85 4.14
CA VAL A 76 -5.56 3.65 2.99
C VAL A 76 -4.20 3.13 3.44
N ALA A 77 -3.75 2.01 2.87
CA ALA A 77 -2.36 1.58 2.95
C ALA A 77 -1.66 1.90 1.62
N LEU A 78 -0.76 2.88 1.65
CA LEU A 78 0.08 3.25 0.51
C LEU A 78 1.42 2.49 0.60
N ASP A 79 1.71 1.67 -0.40
CA ASP A 79 3.03 1.05 -0.53
C ASP A 79 4.07 2.04 -1.07
N LEU A 80 4.87 2.61 -0.17
CA LEU A 80 6.09 3.36 -0.51
C LEU A 80 7.25 2.37 -0.62
N LYS A 81 7.59 1.97 -1.85
CA LYS A 81 8.37 0.74 -2.08
C LYS A 81 9.89 0.91 -1.94
N THR A 82 10.42 2.11 -2.18
CA THR A 82 11.83 2.49 -2.04
C THR A 82 11.98 4.02 -2.21
N SER A 83 13.19 4.55 -2.29
CA SER A 83 13.46 5.94 -2.63
C SER A 83 12.96 6.29 -4.05
N PRO A 84 12.48 7.52 -4.30
CA PRO A 84 11.97 7.93 -5.62
C PRO A 84 12.95 7.63 -6.76
N GLU A 85 14.25 7.74 -6.52
CA GLU A 85 15.29 7.48 -7.51
C GLU A 85 15.32 6.02 -7.96
N LYS A 86 14.97 5.07 -7.09
CA LYS A 86 14.97 3.63 -7.35
C LYS A 86 13.65 3.10 -7.90
N TYR A 87 12.60 3.93 -8.06
CA TYR A 87 11.32 3.47 -8.64
C TYR A 87 11.47 2.94 -10.07
N HIS A 88 12.54 3.29 -10.78
CA HIS A 88 12.84 2.73 -12.11
C HIS A 88 13.03 1.20 -12.07
N LEU A 89 13.47 0.63 -10.94
CA LEU A 89 13.56 -0.81 -10.71
C LEU A 89 12.17 -1.48 -10.67
N LEU A 90 11.14 -0.69 -10.36
CA LEU A 90 9.75 -1.11 -10.23
C LEU A 90 8.93 -0.87 -11.50
N GLY A 91 9.58 -0.39 -12.58
CA GLY A 91 8.97 -0.17 -13.87
C GLY A 91 8.46 1.24 -14.13
N THR A 92 8.77 2.24 -13.28
CA THR A 92 8.45 3.66 -13.54
C THR A 92 9.60 4.59 -13.20
N LYS A 93 9.91 5.54 -14.09
CA LYS A 93 10.84 6.64 -13.78
C LYS A 93 10.11 7.89 -13.26
N GLU A 94 8.80 7.97 -13.48
CA GLU A 94 7.97 9.09 -13.07
C GLU A 94 7.42 8.82 -11.68
N THR A 95 7.82 9.66 -10.72
CA THR A 95 7.39 9.60 -9.31
C THR A 95 6.55 10.80 -8.88
N SER A 96 6.29 11.74 -9.79
CA SER A 96 5.43 12.91 -9.56
C SER A 96 4.03 12.51 -9.05
N ALA A 97 3.46 11.44 -9.62
CA ALA A 97 2.18 10.88 -9.19
C ALA A 97 2.22 10.33 -7.75
N LEU A 98 3.30 9.62 -7.39
CA LEU A 98 3.51 9.11 -6.03
C LEU A 98 3.61 10.25 -5.01
N LEU A 99 4.42 11.28 -5.32
CA LEU A 99 4.57 12.43 -4.43
C LEU A 99 3.24 13.17 -4.23
N LYS A 100 2.43 13.31 -5.29
CA LYS A 100 1.06 13.84 -5.16
C LYS A 100 0.20 12.98 -4.23
N THR A 101 0.27 11.66 -4.36
CA THR A 101 -0.48 10.73 -3.49
C THR A 101 -0.04 10.84 -2.02
N ILE A 102 1.26 10.98 -1.75
CA ILE A 102 1.78 11.18 -0.39
C ILE A 102 1.20 12.44 0.24
N GLU A 103 1.23 13.56 -0.47
CA GLU A 103 0.67 14.83 0.02
C GLU A 103 -0.86 14.76 0.16
N LEU A 104 -1.54 14.09 -0.76
CA LEU A 104 -2.98 13.86 -0.69
C LEU A 104 -3.37 13.13 0.60
N LEU A 105 -2.67 12.04 0.95
CA LEU A 105 -2.96 11.29 2.17
C LEU A 105 -2.60 12.06 3.43
N LYS A 106 -1.48 12.79 3.42
CA LYS A 106 -1.07 13.66 4.54
C LYS A 106 -2.04 14.82 4.80
N ALA A 107 -2.88 15.19 3.84
CA ALA A 107 -3.94 16.17 4.06
C ALA A 107 -5.01 15.67 5.07
N GLY A 108 -5.08 14.36 5.33
CA GLY A 108 -5.83 13.79 6.45
C GLY A 108 -7.33 13.62 6.21
N GLU A 109 -7.79 13.53 4.96
CA GLU A 109 -9.20 13.26 4.63
C GLU A 109 -9.65 11.84 4.99
N VAL A 110 -8.71 10.90 5.10
CA VAL A 110 -8.93 9.50 5.48
C VAL A 110 -7.78 9.02 6.36
N GLU A 111 -8.02 8.06 7.26
CA GLU A 111 -6.94 7.40 7.96
C GLU A 111 -6.03 6.64 6.99
N TYR A 112 -4.73 6.63 7.28
CA TYR A 112 -3.77 6.01 6.38
C TYR A 112 -2.52 5.49 7.09
N GLU A 113 -1.79 4.63 6.37
CA GLU A 113 -0.38 4.34 6.62
C GLU A 113 0.42 4.38 5.32
N PHE A 114 1.70 4.72 5.45
CA PHE A 114 2.70 4.35 4.46
C PHE A 114 3.30 3.00 4.84
N ARG A 115 3.59 2.16 3.86
CA ARG A 115 4.10 0.81 4.09
C ARG A 115 5.27 0.52 3.16
N THR A 116 6.34 -0.05 3.71
CA THR A 116 7.50 -0.53 2.94
C THR A 116 7.83 -1.95 3.31
N THR A 117 7.83 -2.85 2.32
CA THR A 117 8.49 -4.15 2.46
C THR A 117 9.99 -3.97 2.30
N VAL A 118 10.75 -4.25 3.35
CA VAL A 118 12.20 -4.02 3.41
C VAL A 118 12.95 -5.14 2.70
N VAL A 119 13.00 -5.06 1.36
CA VAL A 119 13.71 -6.03 0.51
C VAL A 119 15.18 -5.63 0.40
N PRO A 120 16.14 -6.49 0.80
CA PRO A 120 17.56 -6.21 0.63
C PRO A 120 17.92 -5.90 -0.82
N LYS A 121 18.88 -5.01 -1.04
CA LYS A 121 19.29 -4.46 -2.36
C LYS A 121 18.29 -3.51 -3.03
N ILE A 122 17.03 -3.49 -2.60
CA ILE A 122 16.03 -2.51 -3.08
C ILE A 122 15.86 -1.39 -2.06
N VAL A 123 15.79 -1.75 -0.78
CA VAL A 123 15.68 -0.85 0.35
C VAL A 123 16.95 -0.95 1.19
N GLU A 124 17.71 0.14 1.19
CA GLU A 124 18.94 0.33 1.94
C GLU A 124 18.81 1.56 2.85
N GLU A 125 19.76 1.76 3.76
CA GLU A 125 19.72 2.86 4.75
C GLU A 125 19.52 4.25 4.12
N ALA A 126 20.18 4.51 2.98
CA ALA A 126 20.02 5.76 2.24
C ALA A 126 18.58 5.94 1.72
N ASP A 127 17.94 4.85 1.29
CA ASP A 127 16.55 4.89 0.82
C ASP A 127 15.59 5.20 1.97
N ILE A 128 15.83 4.63 3.16
CA ILE A 128 15.03 4.90 4.36
C ILE A 128 15.07 6.38 4.70
N THR A 129 16.24 7.01 4.60
CA THR A 129 16.39 8.46 4.82
C THR A 129 15.58 9.26 3.80
N HIS A 130 15.71 8.94 2.50
CA HIS A 130 14.95 9.63 1.45
C HIS A 130 13.42 9.44 1.59
N MET A 131 13.00 8.22 1.90
CA MET A 131 11.60 7.89 2.17
C MET A 131 11.07 8.65 3.39
N GLY A 132 11.89 8.80 4.43
CA GLY A 132 11.59 9.66 5.59
C GLY A 132 11.37 11.12 5.18
N GLU A 133 12.27 11.70 4.38
CA GLU A 133 12.13 13.09 3.92
C GLU A 133 10.83 13.34 3.15
N ILE A 134 10.47 12.47 2.20
CA ILE A 134 9.21 12.63 1.44
C ILE A 134 7.98 12.32 2.29
N ALA A 135 8.09 11.41 3.26
CA ALA A 135 7.01 11.08 4.18
C ALA A 135 6.91 12.04 5.38
N LYS A 136 7.77 13.06 5.47
CA LYS A 136 7.88 13.92 6.65
C LYS A 136 6.53 14.52 7.04
N GLY A 137 6.18 14.36 8.32
CA GLY A 137 4.90 14.77 8.87
C GLY A 137 3.77 13.75 8.70
N ALA A 138 4.04 12.56 8.15
CA ALA A 138 3.06 11.48 8.13
C ALA A 138 2.84 10.88 9.52
N ILE A 139 1.61 10.42 9.76
CA ILE A 139 1.19 9.88 11.07
C ILE A 139 1.70 8.45 11.25
N ASN A 140 1.45 7.56 10.28
CA ASN A 140 1.79 6.14 10.39
C ASN A 140 2.70 5.68 9.26
N TYR A 141 3.77 4.98 9.60
CA TYR A 141 4.66 4.30 8.66
C TYR A 141 5.00 2.89 9.14
N ALA A 142 4.62 1.87 8.37
CA ALA A 142 4.93 0.48 8.64
C ALA A 142 6.14 -0.02 7.84
N LEU A 143 7.15 -0.55 8.52
CA LEU A 143 8.21 -1.35 7.92
C LEU A 143 7.87 -2.83 8.06
N GLN A 144 7.81 -3.52 6.94
CA GLN A 144 7.46 -4.93 6.84
C GLN A 144 8.67 -5.75 6.42
N GLN A 145 8.96 -6.82 7.17
CA GLN A 145 10.02 -7.76 6.87
C GLN A 145 9.77 -8.42 5.51
N PHE A 146 10.79 -8.43 4.67
CA PHE A 146 10.78 -9.24 3.45
C PHE A 146 10.79 -10.73 3.81
N ILE A 147 9.90 -11.50 3.19
CA ILE A 147 9.84 -12.96 3.33
C ILE A 147 10.22 -13.58 1.99
N PRO A 148 11.33 -14.33 1.89
CA PRO A 148 11.72 -15.03 0.67
C PRO A 148 10.81 -16.24 0.38
N GLY A 149 10.85 -16.73 -0.87
CA GLY A 149 10.17 -17.96 -1.28
C GLY A 149 9.16 -17.75 -2.41
N ASP A 150 8.01 -17.15 -2.12
CA ASP A 150 6.96 -16.88 -3.11
C ASP A 150 7.19 -15.51 -3.79
N THR A 151 8.24 -15.43 -4.61
CA THR A 151 8.60 -14.22 -5.34
C THR A 151 8.50 -14.41 -6.85
N LEU A 152 8.08 -13.35 -7.56
CA LEU A 152 7.99 -13.37 -9.03
C LEU A 152 9.35 -13.51 -9.72
N SER A 153 10.39 -12.87 -9.18
CA SER A 153 11.76 -13.02 -9.67
C SER A 153 12.48 -14.10 -8.87
N GLU A 154 13.14 -15.03 -9.56
CA GLU A 154 13.94 -16.11 -8.95
C GLU A 154 15.07 -15.57 -8.08
N GLU A 155 15.58 -14.37 -8.37
CA GLU A 155 16.69 -13.76 -7.63
C GLU A 155 16.35 -13.47 -6.17
N TYR A 156 15.06 -13.25 -5.87
CA TYR A 156 14.57 -12.92 -4.53
C TYR A 156 14.15 -14.17 -3.74
N LYS A 157 14.00 -15.33 -4.39
CA LYS A 157 13.51 -16.55 -3.72
C LYS A 157 14.43 -17.05 -2.61
N ASN A 158 15.73 -16.88 -2.79
CA ASN A 158 16.75 -17.30 -1.83
C ASN A 158 17.48 -16.11 -1.18
N LEU A 159 16.99 -14.88 -1.43
CA LEU A 159 17.57 -13.69 -0.84
C LEU A 159 17.36 -13.72 0.66
N GLN A 160 18.46 -13.63 1.41
CA GLN A 160 18.38 -13.61 2.87
C GLN A 160 17.76 -12.27 3.31
N PRO A 161 16.67 -12.30 4.10
CA PRO A 161 16.11 -11.07 4.66
C PRO A 161 17.12 -10.39 5.59
N TYR A 162 16.99 -9.08 5.78
CA TYR A 162 17.75 -8.40 6.81
C TYR A 162 17.41 -8.98 8.20
N PRO A 163 18.38 -9.01 9.14
CA PRO A 163 18.09 -9.36 10.51
C PRO A 163 17.13 -8.34 11.15
N PRO A 164 16.32 -8.74 12.15
CA PRO A 164 15.36 -7.85 12.81
C PRO A 164 15.97 -6.53 13.36
N ASP A 165 17.23 -6.57 13.79
CA ASP A 165 17.94 -5.39 14.30
C ASP A 165 18.10 -4.31 13.23
N THR A 166 18.34 -4.69 11.97
CA THR A 166 18.43 -3.72 10.85
C THR A 166 17.09 -3.03 10.60
N LEU A 167 15.97 -3.74 10.71
CA LEU A 167 14.66 -3.12 10.60
C LEU A 167 14.41 -2.14 11.75
N THR A 168 14.91 -2.46 12.94
CA THR A 168 14.84 -1.57 14.11
C THR A 168 15.66 -0.30 13.88
N GLU A 169 16.87 -0.41 13.33
CA GLU A 169 17.70 0.74 12.95
C GLU A 169 17.04 1.63 11.88
N PHE A 170 16.41 1.00 10.88
CA PHE A 170 15.63 1.72 9.87
C PHE A 170 14.43 2.44 10.48
N ALA A 171 13.75 1.81 11.43
CA ALA A 171 12.65 2.44 12.15
C ALA A 171 13.12 3.65 12.98
N GLU A 172 14.26 3.56 13.67
CA GLU A 172 14.84 4.72 14.39
C GLU A 172 15.18 5.88 13.46
N THR A 173 15.55 5.59 12.21
CA THR A 173 15.76 6.63 11.19
C THR A 173 14.44 7.28 10.78
N LEU A 174 13.39 6.49 10.53
CA LEU A 174 12.07 7.02 10.16
C LEU A 174 11.40 7.84 11.27
N LYS A 175 11.61 7.50 12.55
CA LYS A 175 11.07 8.25 13.70
C LYS A 175 11.48 9.73 13.74
N LYS A 176 12.51 10.13 12.99
CA LYS A 176 12.91 11.54 12.82
C LYS A 176 11.95 12.32 11.92
N TYR A 177 11.10 11.62 11.17
CA TYR A 177 10.28 12.17 10.09
C TYR A 177 8.78 11.94 10.26
N VAL A 178 8.40 10.80 10.84
CA VAL A 178 7.00 10.37 11.00
C VAL A 178 6.67 10.13 12.47
N GLU A 179 5.40 10.29 12.82
CA GLU A 179 4.95 10.24 14.22
C GLU A 179 5.02 8.81 14.79
N ASN A 180 4.47 7.83 14.06
CA ASN A 180 4.41 6.44 14.49
C ASN A 180 5.09 5.53 13.46
N VAL A 181 6.09 4.78 13.91
CA VAL A 181 6.75 3.74 13.11
C VAL A 181 6.37 2.37 13.64
N ILE A 182 5.81 1.53 12.77
CA ILE A 182 5.33 0.18 13.09
C ILE A 182 6.28 -0.83 12.46
N LEU A 183 6.76 -1.79 13.25
CA LEU A 183 7.54 -2.92 12.76
C LEU A 183 6.64 -4.15 12.58
N ARG A 184 6.71 -4.80 11.41
CA ARG A 184 6.01 -6.05 11.09
C ARG A 184 7.03 -7.10 10.68
N PHE A 185 7.22 -8.13 11.52
CA PHE A 185 8.16 -9.25 11.29
C PHE A 185 7.46 -10.48 10.70
#